data_AF-A0A2N2IR92-F1
#
_entry.id   AF-A0A2N2IR92-F1
#
_cell.length_a   1.000
_cell.length_b   1.000
_cell.length_c   1.000
_cell.angle_alpha   90.00
_cell.angle_beta   90.00
_cell.angle_gamma   90.00
#
_symmetry.space_group_name_H-M   'P 1'
#
loop_
_entity.id
_entity.type
_entity.pdbx_description
1 polymer ?
#
loop_
_entity_poly.entity_id
_entity_poly.type
_entity_poly.pdbx_seq_one_letter_code
_entity_poly.pdbx_strand_id
1 'polypeptide(L)'
;CTANLHKAIGLGFEVSVIYTVSQLNIEHLAAMPALLERLGCKRFFIQVIGLRGKSANEQEARLQVSPEEWLAVIPGVARDAARRGIHVIYPKVFLEPGEEFQCAGNVAENYFIFPNGRVYLCPLCEDFPLHTFRIEDNCLIENSGITEKRLFSLNIPEGCVMNKLLQPGNLEYLPDGSPRHRISCCLLKQEIRPE
;
A
#
# COMPACT_ATOMS: atom_id res chain seq x y z
N CYS A 1 -8.52 5.28 -22.31
CA CYS A 1 -8.17 6.03 -21.08
C CYS A 1 -6.76 6.65 -21.07
N THR A 2 -5.98 6.63 -22.16
CA THR A 2 -4.59 7.18 -22.19
C THR A 2 -4.48 8.61 -22.70
N ALA A 3 -5.52 9.16 -23.34
CA ALA A 3 -5.48 10.47 -23.99
C ALA A 3 -5.13 11.62 -23.03
N ASN A 4 -5.71 11.63 -21.82
CA ASN A 4 -5.43 12.67 -20.83
C ASN A 4 -4.00 12.58 -20.28
N LEU A 5 -3.45 11.37 -20.18
CA LEU A 5 -2.06 11.15 -19.78
C LEU A 5 -1.10 11.71 -20.85
N HIS A 6 -1.35 11.40 -22.13
CA HIS A 6 -0.58 11.98 -23.23
C HIS A 6 -0.66 13.50 -23.26
N LYS A 7 -1.85 14.06 -23.06
CA LYS A 7 -2.04 15.52 -23.00
C LYS A 7 -1.22 16.14 -21.87
N ALA A 8 -1.26 15.57 -20.66
CA ALA A 8 -0.50 16.07 -19.52
C ALA A 8 1.01 16.02 -19.78
N ILE A 9 1.52 14.91 -20.32
CA ILE A 9 2.94 14.77 -20.67
C ILE A 9 3.34 15.76 -21.76
N GLY A 10 2.50 15.95 -22.79
CA GLY A 10 2.72 16.93 -23.85
C GLY A 10 2.73 18.38 -23.35
N LEU A 11 2.08 18.66 -22.21
CA LEU A 11 2.13 19.95 -21.51
C LEU A 11 3.32 20.06 -20.54
N GLY A 12 4.19 19.06 -20.45
CA GLY A 12 5.38 19.06 -19.60
C GLY A 12 5.15 18.63 -18.16
N PHE A 13 3.97 18.09 -17.80
CA PHE A 13 3.74 17.55 -16.46
C PHE A 13 4.46 16.22 -16.27
N GLU A 14 5.12 16.05 -15.12
CA GLU A 14 5.59 14.73 -14.69
C GLU A 14 4.41 13.86 -14.24
N VAL A 15 4.05 12.88 -15.06
CA VAL A 15 2.95 11.96 -14.75
C VAL A 15 3.46 10.73 -14.03
N SER A 16 2.80 10.40 -12.91
CA SER A 16 2.92 9.13 -12.21
C SER A 16 1.68 8.27 -12.45
N VAL A 17 1.85 6.96 -12.62
CA VAL A 17 0.72 6.01 -12.71
C VAL A 17 0.69 5.14 -11.47
N ILE A 18 -0.51 4.95 -10.91
CA ILE A 18 -0.77 4.00 -9.82
C ILE A 18 -1.55 2.82 -10.40
N TYR A 19 -1.05 1.61 -10.18
CA TYR A 19 -1.72 0.36 -10.53
C TYR A 19 -2.02 -0.42 -9.26
N THR A 20 -3.31 -0.60 -8.96
CA THR A 20 -3.76 -1.41 -7.82
C THR A 20 -3.94 -2.86 -8.29
N VAL A 21 -3.09 -3.74 -7.77
CA VAL A 21 -3.02 -5.15 -8.09
C VAL A 21 -4.07 -5.92 -7.29
N SER A 22 -4.81 -6.77 -7.99
CA SER A 22 -5.77 -7.73 -7.44
C SER A 22 -5.69 -9.03 -8.25
N GLN A 23 -6.35 -10.08 -7.76
CA GLN A 23 -6.51 -11.33 -8.51
C GLN A 23 -7.08 -11.11 -9.92
N LEU A 24 -7.92 -10.09 -10.11
CA LEU A 24 -8.55 -9.81 -11.40
C LEU A 24 -7.60 -9.25 -12.46
N ASN A 25 -6.42 -8.76 -12.08
CA ASN A 25 -5.58 -7.98 -12.99
C ASN A 25 -4.07 -8.22 -12.86
N ILE A 26 -3.62 -9.10 -11.95
CA ILE A 26 -2.20 -9.38 -11.76
C ILE A 26 -1.54 -9.92 -13.03
N GLU A 27 -2.27 -10.73 -13.81
CA GLU A 27 -1.81 -11.31 -15.08
C GLU A 27 -1.43 -10.25 -16.13
N HIS A 28 -2.09 -9.08 -16.07
CA HIS A 28 -1.87 -7.98 -17.01
C HIS A 28 -0.75 -7.03 -16.58
N LEU A 29 -0.30 -7.11 -15.33
CA LEU A 29 0.68 -6.19 -14.78
C LEU A 29 2.01 -6.23 -15.55
N ALA A 30 2.40 -7.37 -16.08
CA ALA A 30 3.62 -7.53 -16.88
C ALA A 30 3.63 -6.69 -18.17
N ALA A 31 2.48 -6.26 -18.68
CA ALA A 31 2.39 -5.37 -19.85
C ALA A 31 2.58 -3.89 -19.50
N MET A 32 2.48 -3.51 -18.22
CA MET A 32 2.54 -2.12 -17.77
C MET A 32 3.87 -1.43 -18.06
N PRO A 33 5.05 -2.02 -17.81
CA PRO A 33 6.33 -1.35 -18.08
C PRO A 33 6.46 -0.83 -19.51
N ALA A 34 6.21 -1.69 -20.51
CA ALA A 34 6.29 -1.33 -21.93
C ALA A 34 5.21 -0.31 -22.33
N LEU A 35 4.01 -0.40 -21.75
CA LEU A 35 2.97 0.60 -21.98
C LEU A 35 3.39 1.96 -21.43
N LEU A 36 3.85 2.02 -20.18
CA LEU A 36 4.24 3.27 -19.51
C LEU A 36 5.43 3.95 -20.16
N GLU A 37 6.40 3.17 -20.66
CA GLU A 37 7.51 3.65 -21.48
C GLU A 37 7.00 4.36 -22.74
N ARG A 38 6.14 3.70 -23.54
CA ARG A 38 5.54 4.31 -24.75
C ARG A 38 4.73 5.56 -24.44
N LEU A 39 4.08 5.59 -23.28
CA LEU A 39 3.30 6.73 -22.84
C LEU A 39 4.18 7.90 -22.35
N GLY A 40 5.45 7.67 -22.02
CA GLY A 40 6.38 8.67 -21.48
C GLY A 40 6.28 8.87 -19.97
N CYS A 41 5.65 7.94 -19.25
CA CYS A 41 5.50 8.02 -17.79
C CYS A 41 6.84 7.75 -17.08
N LYS A 42 7.16 8.55 -16.06
CA LYS A 42 8.46 8.49 -15.35
C LYS A 42 8.39 7.83 -13.98
N ARG A 43 7.18 7.66 -13.44
CA ARG A 43 6.96 7.11 -12.09
C ARG A 43 5.82 6.11 -12.07
N PHE A 44 6.07 4.93 -11.53
CA PHE A 44 5.12 3.84 -11.47
C PHE A 44 4.94 3.33 -10.04
N PHE A 45 3.73 3.45 -9.50
CA PHE A 45 3.36 2.93 -8.20
C PHE A 45 2.57 1.64 -8.38
N ILE A 46 3.09 0.54 -7.84
CA ILE A 46 2.34 -0.71 -7.73
C ILE A 46 1.77 -0.76 -6.31
N GLN A 47 0.47 -0.96 -6.18
CA GLN A 47 -0.22 -1.03 -4.90
C GLN A 47 -0.95 -2.37 -4.79
N VAL A 48 -1.07 -2.91 -3.58
CA VAL A 48 -1.96 -4.05 -3.31
C VAL A 48 -3.38 -3.54 -3.12
N ILE A 49 -4.37 -4.28 -3.60
CA ILE A 49 -5.77 -3.95 -3.34
C ILE A 49 -6.09 -4.04 -1.84
N GLY A 50 -6.75 -3.00 -1.34
CA GLY A 50 -7.38 -3.02 -0.02
C GLY A 50 -8.79 -3.60 -0.09
N LEU A 51 -9.19 -4.37 0.92
CA LEU A 51 -10.53 -4.84 1.21
C LEU A 51 -11.31 -3.75 1.97
N ARG A 52 -11.83 -2.74 1.25
CA ARG A 52 -12.54 -1.57 1.83
C ARG A 52 -13.60 -1.05 0.88
N GLY A 53 -14.60 -0.35 1.43
CA GLY A 53 -15.68 0.20 0.62
C GLY A 53 -16.32 -0.89 -0.24
N LYS A 54 -16.32 -0.72 -1.57
CA LYS A 54 -16.93 -1.71 -2.48
C LYS A 54 -16.21 -3.05 -2.50
N SER A 55 -14.88 -3.08 -2.37
CA SER A 55 -14.11 -4.33 -2.38
C SER A 55 -14.25 -5.15 -1.09
N ALA A 56 -14.82 -4.58 -0.03
CA ALA A 56 -15.16 -5.32 1.19
C ALA A 56 -16.48 -6.11 1.06
N ASN A 57 -17.35 -5.77 0.10
CA ASN A 57 -18.69 -6.36 -0.04
C ASN A 57 -18.75 -7.53 -1.02
N GLU A 58 -17.69 -7.79 -1.79
CA GLU A 58 -17.68 -8.89 -2.76
C GLU A 58 -17.47 -10.22 -2.03
N GLN A 59 -18.58 -10.91 -1.76
CA GLN A 59 -18.61 -12.19 -1.02
C GLN A 59 -17.99 -13.37 -1.79
N GLU A 60 -17.70 -13.22 -3.08
CA GLU A 60 -17.32 -14.36 -3.95
C GLU A 60 -15.92 -14.26 -4.57
N ALA A 61 -15.27 -13.08 -4.59
CA ALA A 61 -13.93 -12.93 -5.13
C ALA A 61 -12.92 -12.60 -4.02
N ARG A 62 -11.99 -13.53 -3.73
CA ARG A 62 -10.79 -13.20 -2.98
C ARG A 62 -9.96 -12.24 -3.82
N LEU A 63 -10.13 -10.93 -3.67
CA LEU A 63 -9.47 -9.93 -4.52
C LEU A 63 -7.97 -9.80 -4.21
N GLN A 64 -7.55 -10.08 -2.98
CA GLN A 64 -6.14 -10.01 -2.60
C GLN A 64 -5.34 -11.16 -3.22
N VAL A 65 -4.17 -10.83 -3.74
CA VAL A 65 -3.26 -11.81 -4.33
C VAL A 65 -2.51 -12.60 -3.27
N SER A 66 -2.14 -13.85 -3.57
CA SER A 66 -1.42 -14.68 -2.61
C SER A 66 0.02 -14.17 -2.41
N PRO A 67 0.69 -14.53 -1.29
CA PRO A 67 2.10 -14.22 -1.08
C PRO A 67 2.99 -14.74 -2.22
N GLU A 68 2.75 -15.97 -2.69
CA GLU A 68 3.51 -16.61 -3.76
C GLU A 68 3.40 -15.83 -5.06
N GLU A 69 2.18 -15.43 -5.45
CA GLU A 69 1.94 -14.66 -6.67
C GLU A 69 2.58 -13.27 -6.59
N TRP A 70 2.43 -12.59 -5.45
CA TRP A 70 3.02 -11.28 -5.23
C TRP A 70 4.55 -11.33 -5.36
N LEU A 71 5.19 -12.26 -4.65
CA LEU A 71 6.66 -12.40 -4.65
C LEU A 71 7.20 -12.87 -6.00
N ALA A 72 6.44 -13.67 -6.76
CA ALA A 72 6.83 -14.12 -8.09
C ALA A 72 6.74 -13.01 -9.15
N VAL A 73 5.70 -12.17 -9.10
CA VAL A 73 5.39 -11.22 -10.17
C VAL A 73 5.96 -9.82 -9.92
N ILE A 74 5.68 -9.23 -8.76
CA ILE A 74 5.88 -7.79 -8.53
C ILE A 74 7.36 -7.37 -8.62
N PRO A 75 8.32 -8.07 -7.98
CA PRO A 75 9.72 -7.67 -8.05
C PRO A 75 10.30 -7.74 -9.47
N GLY A 76 9.80 -8.67 -10.31
CA GLY A 76 10.20 -8.79 -11.71
C GLY A 76 9.69 -7.64 -12.56
N VAL A 77 8.41 -7.30 -12.44
CA VAL A 77 7.81 -6.16 -13.13
C VAL A 77 8.46 -4.84 -12.71
N ALA A 78 8.73 -4.65 -11.41
CA ALA A 78 9.35 -3.45 -10.91
C ALA A 78 10.77 -3.26 -11.49
N ARG A 79 11.55 -4.35 -11.61
CA ARG A 79 12.87 -4.32 -12.26
C ARG A 79 12.79 -4.04 -13.76
N ASP A 80 11.82 -4.60 -14.48
CA ASP A 80 11.63 -4.31 -15.91
C ASP A 80 11.28 -2.83 -16.15
N ALA A 81 10.36 -2.27 -15.37
CA ALA A 81 10.04 -0.84 -15.46
C ALA A 81 11.24 0.05 -15.14
N ALA A 82 12.03 -0.28 -14.10
CA ALA A 82 13.26 0.46 -13.79
C ALA A 82 14.28 0.44 -14.94
N ARG A 83 14.50 -0.71 -15.59
CA ARG A 83 15.37 -0.83 -16.78
C ARG A 83 14.88 -0.02 -17.97
N ARG A 84 13.58 0.30 -18.04
CA ARG A 84 12.99 1.19 -19.05
C ARG A 84 13.05 2.67 -18.68
N GLY A 85 13.80 3.04 -17.64
CA GLY A 85 13.94 4.43 -17.22
C GLY A 85 12.78 4.94 -16.34
N ILE A 86 12.01 4.06 -15.71
CA ILE A 86 10.83 4.41 -14.90
C ILE A 86 11.16 4.19 -13.42
N HIS A 87 11.00 5.21 -12.58
CA HIS A 87 11.14 5.04 -11.13
C HIS A 87 9.93 4.26 -10.59
N VAL A 88 10.17 3.11 -9.97
CA VAL A 88 9.12 2.22 -9.46
C VAL A 88 9.06 2.24 -7.94
N ILE A 89 7.84 2.30 -7.40
CA ILE A 89 7.57 2.32 -5.96
C ILE A 89 6.49 1.28 -5.66
N TYR A 90 6.74 0.36 -4.73
CA TYR A 90 5.78 -0.69 -4.37
C TYR A 90 5.92 -1.13 -2.92
N PRO A 91 4.83 -1.57 -2.24
CA PRO A 91 4.94 -2.09 -0.88
C PRO A 91 5.66 -3.44 -0.88
N LYS A 92 6.46 -3.71 0.14
CA LYS A 92 7.06 -5.04 0.30
C LYS A 92 6.00 -6.12 0.55
N VAL A 93 4.93 -5.74 1.26
CA VAL A 93 3.80 -6.58 1.73
C VAL A 93 4.22 -7.70 2.69
N PHE A 94 5.16 -8.55 2.33
CA PHE A 94 5.62 -9.67 3.14
C PHE A 94 7.09 -9.47 3.56
N LEU A 95 7.38 -9.57 4.85
CA LEU A 95 8.73 -9.50 5.39
C LEU A 95 9.47 -10.82 5.18
N GLU A 96 10.78 -10.72 4.98
CA GLU A 96 11.68 -11.87 4.93
C GLU A 96 11.86 -12.48 6.34
N PRO A 97 12.21 -13.77 6.46
CA PRO A 97 12.57 -14.37 7.74
C PRO A 97 13.68 -13.58 8.44
N GLY A 98 13.45 -13.18 9.69
CA GLY A 98 14.41 -12.41 10.50
C GLY A 98 14.40 -10.90 10.26
N GLU A 99 13.64 -10.39 9.29
CA GLU A 99 13.52 -8.95 9.07
C GLU A 99 12.74 -8.27 10.20
N GLU A 100 13.22 -7.09 10.62
CA GLU A 100 12.54 -6.28 11.63
C GLU A 100 11.27 -5.66 11.05
N PHE A 101 10.17 -5.76 11.80
CA PHE A 101 8.94 -5.05 11.43
C PHE A 101 9.03 -3.60 11.90
N GLN A 102 8.75 -2.67 10.98
CA GLN A 102 8.60 -1.25 11.28
C GLN A 102 7.20 -0.76 10.90
N CYS A 103 6.60 0.07 11.77
CA CYS A 103 5.33 0.73 11.51
C CYS A 103 5.58 2.20 11.11
N ALA A 104 5.14 2.60 9.92
CA ALA A 104 5.27 4.01 9.48
C ALA A 104 4.56 5.00 10.41
N GLY A 105 3.54 4.58 11.16
CA GLY A 105 2.91 5.42 12.19
C GLY A 105 3.81 5.71 13.40
N ASN A 106 4.90 4.97 13.57
CA ASN A 106 5.90 5.18 14.62
C ASN A 106 7.21 5.77 14.06
N VAL A 107 7.62 5.38 12.85
CA VAL A 107 8.96 5.72 12.30
C VAL A 107 8.95 6.81 11.23
N ALA A 108 7.77 7.31 10.83
CA ALA A 108 7.63 8.35 9.82
C ALA A 108 6.58 9.39 10.22
N GLU A 109 6.70 10.59 9.67
CA GLU A 109 5.76 11.70 9.88
C GLU A 109 4.75 11.75 8.74
N ASN A 110 3.64 11.01 8.89
CA ASN A 110 2.54 11.02 7.92
C ASN A 110 1.27 11.54 8.57
N TYR A 111 0.57 12.44 7.89
CA TYR A 111 -0.72 12.97 8.34
C TYR A 111 -1.76 12.81 7.23
N PHE A 112 -2.79 12.02 7.49
CA PHE A 112 -3.92 11.79 6.59
C PHE A 112 -5.11 12.59 7.10
N ILE A 113 -5.33 13.75 6.49
CA ILE A 113 -6.38 14.70 6.87
C ILE A 113 -7.65 14.39 6.07
N PHE A 114 -8.75 14.12 6.77
CA PHE A 114 -10.04 13.83 6.17
C PHE A 114 -10.98 15.04 6.23
N PRO A 115 -11.92 15.20 5.27
CA PRO A 115 -12.87 16.32 5.25
C PRO A 115 -13.76 16.44 6.50
N ASN A 116 -13.89 15.38 7.29
CA ASN A 116 -14.63 15.38 8.56
C ASN A 116 -13.81 15.90 9.76
N GLY A 117 -12.61 16.44 9.52
CA GLY A 117 -11.73 17.00 10.57
C GLY A 117 -10.89 15.96 11.31
N ARG A 118 -11.03 14.67 10.99
CA ARG A 118 -10.20 13.60 11.58
C ARG A 118 -8.84 13.54 10.88
N VAL A 119 -7.78 13.36 11.67
CA VAL A 119 -6.42 13.27 11.16
C VAL A 119 -5.76 12.00 11.70
N TYR A 120 -5.34 11.14 10.77
CA TYR A 120 -4.76 9.84 11.06
C TYR A 120 -3.26 9.81 10.74
N LEU A 121 -2.54 8.92 11.40
CA LEU A 121 -1.16 8.55 11.12
C LEU A 121 -1.08 7.30 10.22
N CYS A 122 -2.13 6.48 10.20
CA CYS A 122 -2.29 5.36 9.28
C CYS A 122 -3.62 5.53 8.51
N PRO A 123 -3.59 5.56 7.16
CA PRO A 123 -4.81 5.72 6.38
C PRO A 123 -5.72 4.50 6.53
N LEU A 124 -5.18 3.37 7.01
CA LEU A 124 -5.98 2.20 7.25
C LEU A 124 -7.07 2.44 8.31
N CYS A 125 -6.90 3.38 9.22
CA CYS A 125 -7.84 3.60 10.31
C CYS A 125 -9.07 4.44 9.94
N GLU A 126 -9.16 4.96 8.70
CA GLU A 126 -10.14 5.99 8.30
C GLU A 126 -11.61 5.63 8.57
N ASP A 127 -11.96 4.35 8.42
CA ASP A 127 -13.32 3.86 8.63
C ASP A 127 -13.75 3.86 10.11
N PHE A 128 -12.79 3.98 11.03
CA PHE A 128 -12.99 3.89 12.48
C PHE A 128 -12.67 5.21 13.18
N PRO A 129 -13.33 5.56 14.29
CA PRO A 129 -13.07 6.78 15.04
C PRO A 129 -11.77 6.69 15.89
N LEU A 130 -10.70 6.11 15.35
CA LEU A 130 -9.41 5.87 16.02
C LEU A 130 -8.34 6.93 15.71
N HIS A 131 -8.71 8.01 15.00
CA HIS A 131 -7.82 9.11 14.64
C HIS A 131 -6.99 9.65 15.81
N THR A 132 -5.69 9.80 15.57
CA THR A 132 -4.74 10.33 16.56
C THR A 132 -4.96 11.81 16.82
N PHE A 133 -5.30 12.58 15.78
CA PHE A 133 -5.45 14.03 15.89
C PHE A 133 -6.80 14.49 15.34
N ARG A 134 -7.24 15.65 15.83
CA ARG A 134 -8.34 16.44 15.25
C ARG A 134 -7.85 17.86 14.96
N ILE A 135 -8.54 18.56 14.07
CA ILE A 135 -8.25 19.97 13.78
C ILE A 135 -9.18 20.84 14.62
N GLU A 136 -8.61 21.68 15.48
CA GLU A 136 -9.32 22.71 16.26
C GLU A 136 -8.55 24.02 16.17
N ASP A 137 -9.23 25.13 15.87
CA ASP A 137 -8.62 26.47 15.75
C ASP A 137 -7.36 26.51 14.87
N ASN A 138 -7.38 25.80 13.73
CA ASN A 138 -6.25 25.63 12.79
C ASN A 138 -5.01 24.94 13.38
N CYS A 139 -5.17 24.21 14.49
CA CYS A 139 -4.12 23.42 15.13
C CYS A 139 -4.46 21.94 15.12
N LEU A 140 -3.43 21.09 15.05
CA LEU A 140 -3.56 19.65 15.29
C LEU A 140 -3.56 19.40 16.80
N ILE A 141 -4.68 18.89 17.31
CA ILE A 141 -4.83 18.53 18.72
C ILE A 141 -4.87 17.01 18.84
N GLU A 142 -3.97 16.44 19.65
CA GLU A 142 -3.95 14.99 19.90
C GLU A 142 -5.20 14.59 20.70
N ASN A 143 -5.83 13.50 20.28
CA ASN A 143 -6.98 12.92 20.96
C ASN A 143 -6.54 12.11 22.18
N SER A 144 -7.36 12.15 23.22
CA SER A 144 -7.24 11.27 24.38
C SER A 144 -7.94 9.93 24.12
N GLY A 145 -7.70 8.95 24.99
CA GLY A 145 -8.33 7.62 24.89
C GLY A 145 -7.60 6.66 23.95
N ILE A 146 -8.35 5.73 23.34
CA ILE A 146 -7.81 4.71 22.42
C ILE A 146 -7.75 5.30 21.01
N THR A 147 -6.54 5.45 20.49
CA THR A 147 -6.25 5.89 19.12
C THR A 147 -5.41 4.83 18.41
N GLU A 148 -5.29 4.93 17.09
CA GLU A 148 -4.41 4.09 16.27
C GLU A 148 -2.96 4.08 16.77
N LYS A 149 -2.48 5.19 17.35
CA LYS A 149 -1.13 5.31 17.92
C LYS A 149 -0.90 4.28 19.04
N ARG A 150 -1.92 3.98 19.84
CA ARG A 150 -1.85 2.91 20.85
C ARG A 150 -1.86 1.51 20.25
N LEU A 151 -2.44 1.34 19.07
CA LEU A 151 -2.45 0.06 18.38
C LEU A 151 -1.10 -0.21 17.70
N PHE A 152 -0.38 0.83 17.27
CA PHE A 152 0.95 0.71 16.66
C PHE A 152 2.02 0.19 17.62
N SER A 153 1.80 0.30 18.94
CA SER A 153 2.74 -0.24 19.94
C SER A 153 2.56 -1.74 20.20
N LEU A 154 1.54 -2.38 19.61
CA LEU A 154 1.35 -3.81 19.74
C LEU A 154 2.34 -4.56 18.85
N ASN A 155 3.10 -5.48 19.44
CA ASN A 155 3.96 -6.39 18.71
C ASN A 155 3.26 -7.75 18.56
N ILE A 156 2.78 -8.04 17.35
CA ILE A 156 2.05 -9.26 17.03
C ILE A 156 2.84 -10.14 16.05
N PRO A 157 2.66 -11.48 16.08
CA PRO A 157 3.35 -12.38 15.15
C PRO A 157 3.14 -12.03 13.68
N GLU A 158 1.95 -11.56 13.32
CA GLU A 158 1.59 -11.22 11.93
C GLU A 158 2.27 -9.94 11.40
N GLY A 159 2.96 -9.16 12.24
CA GLY A 159 3.54 -7.88 11.85
C GLY A 159 2.55 -6.71 11.95
N CYS A 160 2.09 -6.17 10.82
CA CYS A 160 1.24 -4.97 10.82
C CYS A 160 -0.13 -5.19 11.48
N VAL A 161 -0.32 -4.61 12.66
CA VAL A 161 -1.57 -4.65 13.44
C VAL A 161 -2.76 -4.16 12.63
N MET A 162 -2.60 -3.07 11.88
CA MET A 162 -3.70 -2.51 11.06
C MET A 162 -4.09 -3.42 9.93
N ASN A 163 -3.14 -4.13 9.31
CA ASN A 163 -3.46 -5.12 8.30
C ASN A 163 -4.22 -6.31 8.92
N LYS A 164 -3.78 -6.86 10.06
CA LYS A 164 -4.49 -7.95 10.74
C LYS A 164 -5.94 -7.58 11.08
N LEU A 165 -6.16 -6.37 11.58
CA LEU A 165 -7.49 -5.95 11.98
C LEU A 165 -8.41 -5.64 10.79
N LEU A 166 -7.87 -5.02 9.74
CA LEU A 166 -8.69 -4.36 8.73
C LEU A 166 -8.53 -4.93 7.32
N GLN A 167 -7.51 -5.74 7.08
CA GLN A 167 -7.13 -6.28 5.76
C GLN A 167 -6.65 -7.74 5.85
N PRO A 168 -7.33 -8.65 6.57
CA PRO A 168 -6.77 -9.95 6.93
C PRO A 168 -6.72 -10.97 5.79
N GLY A 169 -7.22 -10.65 4.59
CA GLY A 169 -7.37 -11.62 3.50
C GLY A 169 -6.04 -12.13 2.91
N ASN A 170 -4.93 -11.48 3.24
CA ASN A 170 -3.58 -11.90 2.87
C ASN A 170 -2.82 -12.61 4.02
N LEU A 171 -3.51 -12.94 5.13
CA LEU A 171 -2.94 -13.70 6.22
C LEU A 171 -3.18 -15.20 6.02
N GLU A 172 -2.11 -15.96 6.18
CA GLU A 172 -2.12 -17.41 6.17
C GLU A 172 -1.38 -17.94 7.39
N TYR A 173 -1.85 -19.06 7.93
CA TYR A 173 -1.30 -19.67 9.13
C TYR A 173 -0.85 -21.11 8.85
N LEU A 174 0.25 -21.50 9.47
CA LEU A 174 0.73 -22.88 9.49
C LEU A 174 -0.14 -23.74 10.42
N PRO A 175 -0.05 -25.09 10.35
CA PRO A 175 -0.83 -25.98 11.23
C PRO A 175 -0.58 -25.77 12.73
N ASP A 176 0.56 -25.18 13.11
CA ASP A 176 0.91 -24.82 14.49
C ASP A 176 0.32 -23.47 14.95
N GLY A 177 -0.41 -22.79 14.08
CA GLY A 177 -1.05 -21.50 14.35
C GLY A 177 -0.12 -20.29 14.20
N SER A 178 1.14 -20.48 13.80
CA SER A 178 2.04 -19.37 13.48
C SER A 178 1.74 -18.79 12.09
N PRO A 179 1.91 -17.47 11.86
CA PRO A 179 1.69 -16.89 10.54
C PRO A 179 2.76 -17.36 9.57
N ARG A 180 2.33 -17.81 8.39
CA ARG A 180 3.21 -18.25 7.30
C ARG A 180 4.15 -17.13 6.85
N HIS A 181 3.65 -15.89 6.85
CA HIS A 181 4.41 -14.68 6.52
C HIS A 181 4.07 -13.55 7.50
N ARG A 182 5.06 -12.71 7.82
CA ARG A 182 4.85 -11.47 8.56
C ARG A 182 4.54 -10.34 7.57
N ILE A 183 3.51 -9.56 7.83
CA ILE A 183 3.07 -8.47 6.97
C ILE A 183 3.82 -7.17 7.30
N SER A 184 4.43 -6.57 6.29
CA SER A 184 5.11 -5.27 6.36
C SER A 184 4.11 -4.11 6.37
N CYS A 185 4.55 -2.93 6.82
CA CYS A 185 3.74 -1.71 6.76
C CYS A 185 3.58 -1.24 5.29
N CYS A 186 2.35 -1.09 4.80
CA CYS A 186 2.06 -0.69 3.42
C CYS A 186 2.53 0.74 3.06
N LEU A 187 2.83 1.57 4.07
CA LEU A 187 3.38 2.91 3.91
C LEU A 187 4.91 2.91 3.74
N LEU A 188 5.60 1.86 4.19
CA LEU A 188 7.05 1.70 4.01
C LEU A 188 7.28 0.96 2.68
N LYS A 189 7.54 1.74 1.63
CA LYS A 189 7.61 1.24 0.25
C LYS A 189 9.05 0.97 -0.17
N GLN A 190 9.20 -0.02 -1.03
CA GLN A 190 10.41 -0.27 -1.79
C GLN A 190 10.47 0.70 -2.96
N GLU A 191 11.67 1.19 -3.28
CA GLU A 191 11.93 2.04 -4.43
C GLU A 191 13.00 1.39 -5.31
N ILE A 192 12.77 1.39 -6.62
CA ILE A 192 13.78 1.02 -7.62
C ILE A 192 13.93 2.18 -8.58
N ARG A 193 15.08 2.86 -8.49
CA ARG A 193 15.41 3.96 -9.40
C ARG A 193 15.94 3.40 -10.73
N PRO A 194 15.67 4.09 -11.84
CA PRO A 194 16.32 3.76 -13.11
C PRO A 194 17.84 4.01 -13.00
N GLU A 195 18.61 3.16 -13.68
CA GLU A 195 20.07 3.29 -13.82
C GLU A 195 20.45 4.45 -14.76
#